data_AF-A0AAV4PY94-F1
#
_entry.id   AF-A0AAV4PY94-F1
#
_cell.length_a   1.000
_cell.length_b   1.000
_cell.length_c   1.000
_cell.angle_alpha   90.00
_cell.angle_beta   90.00
_cell.angle_gamma   90.00
#
_symmetry.space_group_name_H-M   'P 1'
#
loop_
_entity.id
_entity.type
_entity.pdbx_description
1 polymer ?
#
loop_
_entity_poly.entity_id
_entity_poly.type
_entity_poly.pdbx_seq_one_letter_code
_entity_poly.pdbx_strand_id
1 'polypeptide(L)'
;MIKRIDFSIIKVTGEDDNFPAAELNNHRPVTKGWMSPKFCSYPQVIVIRLEMRARLCKFQVLSHPFSITSKLELHVGDVKPGLTEVLQNVAWEKQG
;
A
#
# COMPACT_ATOMS: atom_id res chain seq x y z
N MET A 1 -21.25 0.58 -10.13
CA MET A 1 -20.14 1.08 -10.99
C MET A 1 -18.87 1.09 -10.14
N ILE A 2 -17.77 0.51 -10.64
CA ILE A 2 -16.47 0.56 -9.93
C ILE A 2 -15.91 1.97 -10.09
N LYS A 3 -15.47 2.57 -8.99
CA LYS A 3 -14.82 3.89 -8.98
C LYS A 3 -13.43 3.76 -8.40
N ARG A 4 -12.50 4.59 -8.89
CA ARG A 4 -11.20 4.75 -8.26
C ARG A 4 -11.41 5.43 -6.90
N ILE A 5 -10.69 4.94 -5.90
CA ILE A 5 -10.70 5.50 -4.55
C ILE A 5 -9.28 6.01 -4.30
N ASP A 6 -9.17 7.26 -3.86
CA ASP A 6 -7.88 7.82 -3.48
C ASP A 6 -7.42 7.23 -2.14
N PHE A 7 -6.12 7.23 -1.94
CA PHE A 7 -5.50 6.64 -0.77
C PHE A 7 -4.27 7.45 -0.34
N SER A 8 -3.82 7.17 0.87
CA SER A 8 -2.55 7.68 1.40
C SER A 8 -1.72 6.55 1.99
N ILE A 9 -0.41 6.62 1.83
CA ILE A 9 0.54 5.77 2.56
C ILE A 9 0.55 6.22 4.02
N ILE A 10 0.31 5.28 4.94
CA ILE A 10 0.31 5.56 6.38
C ILE A 10 1.38 4.77 7.14
N LYS A 11 1.98 3.75 6.51
CA LYS A 11 3.11 3.01 7.08
C LYS A 11 3.92 2.33 5.98
N VAL A 12 5.23 2.24 6.20
CA VAL A 12 6.15 1.45 5.39
C VAL A 12 7.20 0.81 6.32
N THR A 13 7.67 -0.39 6.00
CA THR A 13 8.76 -1.07 6.77
C THR A 13 10.15 -0.60 6.36
N GLY A 14 10.29 -0.11 5.13
CA GLY A 14 11.52 0.46 4.61
C GLY A 14 11.33 1.05 3.21
N GLU A 15 12.18 2.00 2.86
CA GLU A 15 12.20 2.65 1.56
C GLU A 15 13.65 2.97 1.12
N ASP A 16 13.88 3.06 -0.18
CA ASP A 16 15.11 3.64 -0.74
C ASP A 16 15.01 5.17 -0.72
N ASP A 17 16.08 5.85 -0.32
CA ASP A 17 16.13 7.31 -0.20
C ASP A 17 15.74 8.04 -1.52
N ASN A 18 15.98 7.41 -2.67
CA ASN A 18 15.65 7.99 -3.97
C ASN A 18 14.20 7.70 -4.42
N PHE A 19 13.54 6.74 -3.79
CA PHE A 19 12.22 6.22 -4.14
C PHE A 19 11.36 6.02 -2.86
N PRO A 20 11.06 7.11 -2.13
CA PRO A 20 10.31 7.05 -0.89
C PRO A 20 8.84 6.72 -1.12
N ALA A 21 8.19 6.11 -0.14
CA ALA A 21 6.80 5.67 -0.25
C ALA A 21 5.83 6.86 -0.42
N ALA A 22 6.22 8.05 0.04
CA ALA A 22 5.45 9.29 -0.15
C ALA A 22 5.18 9.62 -1.62
N GLU A 23 6.04 9.18 -2.56
CA GLU A 23 5.81 9.33 -3.99
C GLU A 23 4.51 8.64 -4.43
N LEU A 24 4.13 7.52 -3.81
CA LEU A 24 2.90 6.80 -4.16
C LEU A 24 1.62 7.59 -3.86
N ASN A 25 1.67 8.63 -3.01
CA ASN A 25 0.52 9.50 -2.76
C ASN A 25 0.18 10.40 -3.96
N ASN A 26 1.15 10.63 -4.86
CA ASN A 26 1.00 11.51 -6.01
C ASN A 26 0.84 10.70 -7.30
N HIS A 27 -0.38 10.50 -7.76
CA HIS A 27 -0.62 9.70 -8.95
C HIS A 27 -0.43 10.51 -10.24
N ARG A 28 0.83 10.70 -10.64
CA ARG A 28 1.21 11.41 -11.88
C ARG A 28 1.91 10.45 -12.87
N PRO A 29 1.91 10.76 -14.18
CA PRO A 29 2.65 9.94 -15.14
C PRO A 29 4.17 9.87 -14.88
N VAL A 30 4.72 10.87 -14.20
CA VAL A 30 6.16 11.06 -13.97
C VAL A 30 6.60 10.72 -12.54
N THR A 31 5.73 10.10 -11.76
CA THR A 31 6.03 9.76 -10.36
C THR A 31 7.12 8.69 -10.30
N LYS A 32 8.10 8.85 -9.40
CA LYS A 32 9.20 7.88 -9.28
C LYS A 32 8.72 6.55 -8.70
N GLY A 33 7.67 6.59 -7.88
CA GLY A 33 7.16 5.43 -7.15
C GLY A 33 8.02 5.09 -5.93
N TRP A 34 7.87 3.87 -5.44
CA TRP A 34 8.54 3.37 -4.25
C TRP A 34 9.45 2.19 -4.60
N MET A 35 10.58 2.09 -3.89
CA MET A 35 11.38 0.87 -3.85
C MET A 35 11.74 0.52 -2.41
N SER A 36 11.88 -0.79 -2.14
CA SER A 36 12.42 -1.28 -0.87
C SER A 36 13.88 -0.87 -0.69
N PRO A 37 14.39 -0.81 0.56
CA PRO A 37 15.79 -0.55 0.79
C PRO A 37 16.66 -1.64 0.16
N LYS A 38 17.85 -1.26 -0.30
CA LYS A 38 18.84 -2.22 -0.80
C LYS A 38 19.21 -3.21 0.30
N PHE A 39 19.36 -4.49 -0.08
CA PHE A 39 19.74 -5.58 0.83
C PHE A 39 18.81 -5.75 2.05
N CYS A 40 17.54 -5.33 1.95
CA CYS A 40 16.57 -5.52 3.03
C CYS A 40 16.17 -7.00 3.19
N SER A 41 15.75 -7.35 4.40
CA SER A 41 15.08 -8.63 4.65
C SER A 41 13.62 -8.55 4.20
N TYR A 42 13.15 -9.58 3.50
CA TYR A 42 11.74 -9.69 3.12
C TYR A 42 10.93 -10.44 4.20
N PRO A 43 9.63 -10.13 4.37
CA PRO A 43 8.81 -9.24 3.54
C PRO A 43 9.01 -7.74 3.83
N GLN A 44 8.76 -6.92 2.82
CA GLN A 44 8.55 -5.47 2.98
C GLN A 44 7.05 -5.17 2.91
N VAL A 45 6.57 -4.28 3.78
CA VAL A 45 5.14 -4.00 3.95
C VAL A 45 4.89 -2.51 3.75
N ILE A 46 3.88 -2.21 2.94
CA ILE A 46 3.29 -0.88 2.79
C ILE A 46 1.84 -0.97 3.25
N VAL A 47 1.41 -0.01 4.07
CA VAL A 47 0.01 0.12 4.46
C VAL A 47 -0.55 1.39 3.86
N ILE A 48 -1.63 1.22 3.10
CA ILE A 48 -2.40 2.31 2.51
C ILE A 48 -3.72 2.48 3.27
N ARG A 49 -4.15 3.73 3.44
CA ARG A 49 -5.47 4.08 3.94
C ARG A 49 -6.29 4.66 2.80
N LEU A 50 -7.44 4.04 2.53
CA LEU A 50 -8.43 4.57 1.60
C LEU A 50 -9.05 5.84 2.19
N GLU A 51 -9.33 6.86 1.36
CA GLU A 51 -10.01 8.08 1.82
C GLU A 51 -11.43 7.83 2.34
N MET A 52 -12.06 6.76 1.86
CA MET A 52 -13.38 6.33 2.32
C MET A 52 -13.42 4.82 2.54
N ARG A 53 -14.20 4.40 3.54
CA ARG A 53 -14.52 2.99 3.72
C ARG A 53 -15.24 2.47 2.48
N ALA A 54 -14.70 1.44 1.87
CA ALA A 54 -15.20 0.89 0.62
C ALA A 54 -14.89 -0.60 0.51
N ARG A 55 -15.67 -1.29 -0.33
CA ARG A 55 -15.35 -2.65 -0.74
C ARG A 55 -14.31 -2.61 -1.85
N LEU A 56 -13.16 -3.25 -1.63
CA LEU A 56 -12.11 -3.35 -2.65
C LEU A 56 -12.54 -4.36 -3.73
N CYS A 57 -12.78 -3.88 -4.94
CA CYS A 57 -13.19 -4.71 -6.07
C CYS A 57 -12.06 -5.01 -7.06
N LYS A 58 -11.06 -4.12 -7.14
CA LYS A 58 -9.92 -4.23 -8.05
C LYS A 58 -8.72 -3.56 -7.42
N PHE A 59 -7.56 -4.22 -7.52
CA PHE A 59 -6.28 -3.69 -7.13
C PHE A 59 -5.31 -3.84 -8.30
N GLN A 60 -4.49 -2.83 -8.55
CA GLN A 60 -3.53 -2.81 -9.64
C GLN A 60 -2.20 -2.28 -9.12
N VAL A 61 -1.12 -3.01 -9.43
CA VAL A 61 0.25 -2.60 -9.13
C VAL A 61 0.98 -2.43 -10.45
N LEU A 62 1.70 -1.33 -10.57
CA LEU A 62 2.67 -1.12 -11.64
C LEU A 62 4.07 -1.36 -11.05
N SER A 63 4.87 -2.21 -11.71
CA SER A 63 6.25 -2.46 -11.31
C SER A 63 7.19 -2.03 -12.43
N HIS A 64 8.33 -1.44 -12.04
CA HIS A 64 9.38 -1.12 -13.00
C HIS A 64 10.04 -2.43 -13.50
N PRO A 65 10.42 -2.54 -14.79
CA PRO A 65 10.96 -3.78 -15.35
C PRO A 65 12.22 -4.31 -14.65
N PHE A 66 13.01 -3.42 -14.05
CA PHE A 66 14.23 -3.77 -13.30
C PHE A 66 13.97 -4.12 -11.82
N SER A 67 12.73 -4.00 -11.34
CA SER A 67 12.34 -4.23 -9.94
C SER A 67 10.97 -4.90 -9.89
N ILE A 68 10.85 -6.04 -10.58
CA ILE A 68 9.62 -6.83 -10.58
C ILE A 68 9.59 -7.67 -9.29
N THR A 69 8.52 -7.50 -8.52
CA THR A 69 8.31 -8.26 -7.28
C THR A 69 8.00 -9.72 -7.60
N SER A 70 8.69 -10.66 -6.94
CA SER A 70 8.49 -12.10 -7.12
C SER A 70 7.21 -12.63 -6.46
N LYS A 71 6.79 -12.03 -5.35
CA LYS A 71 5.56 -12.37 -4.63
C LYS A 71 4.94 -11.13 -4.00
N LEU A 72 3.65 -10.91 -4.25
CA LEU A 72 2.88 -9.84 -3.64
C LEU A 72 1.71 -10.45 -2.87
N GLU A 73 1.56 -10.08 -1.59
CA GLU A 73 0.42 -10.47 -0.76
C GLU A 73 -0.42 -9.24 -0.46
N LEU A 74 -1.73 -9.32 -0.73
CA LEU A 74 -2.68 -8.26 -0.44
C LEU A 74 -3.43 -8.60 0.84
N HIS A 75 -3.47 -7.68 1.78
CA HIS A 75 -4.30 -7.79 2.98
C HIS A 75 -5.24 -6.59 3.02
N VAL A 76 -6.50 -6.84 3.35
CA VAL A 76 -7.52 -5.80 3.54
C VAL A 76 -8.00 -5.91 4.97
N GLY A 77 -8.14 -4.77 5.64
CA GLY A 77 -8.61 -4.73 6.99
C GLY A 77 -9.40 -3.48 7.27
N ASP A 78 -10.19 -3.55 8.33
CA ASP A 78 -11.01 -2.44 8.77
C ASP A 78 -11.04 -2.36 10.31
N VAL A 79 -11.29 -1.17 10.83
CA VAL A 79 -11.46 -0.95 12.27
C VAL A 79 -12.93 -1.18 12.62
N LYS A 80 -13.19 -2.00 13.63
CA LYS A 80 -14.57 -2.28 14.06
C LYS A 80 -15.26 -1.00 14.56
N PRO A 81 -16.57 -0.83 14.32
CA PRO A 81 -17.32 0.30 14.87
C PRO A 81 -17.12 0.43 16.38
N GLY A 82 -16.89 1.65 16.86
CA GLY A 82 -16.67 1.94 18.28
C GLY A 82 -15.21 1.84 18.75
N LEU A 83 -14.28 1.38 17.91
CA LEU A 83 -12.85 1.45 18.20
C LEU A 83 -12.21 2.68 17.55
N THR A 84 -11.13 3.17 18.16
CA THR A 84 -10.32 4.25 17.58
C THR A 84 -9.68 3.79 16.28
N GLU A 85 -9.72 4.63 15.24
CA GLU A 85 -9.14 4.37 13.92
C GLU A 85 -7.61 4.44 13.93
N VAL A 86 -6.97 3.42 14.49
CA VAL A 86 -5.52 3.25 14.53
C VAL A 86 -5.11 1.89 13.98
N LEU A 87 -3.90 1.80 13.44
CA LEU A 87 -3.38 0.59 12.79
C LEU A 87 -3.41 -0.66 13.68
N GLN A 88 -3.26 -0.50 15.00
CA GLN A 88 -3.29 -1.60 15.95
C GLN A 88 -4.68 -2.25 16.07
N ASN A 89 -5.74 -1.51 15.76
CA ASN A 89 -7.12 -1.96 15.88
C ASN A 89 -7.70 -2.53 14.58
N VAL A 90 -6.89 -2.57 13.51
CA VAL A 90 -7.33 -3.07 12.21
C VAL A 90 -7.37 -4.60 12.25
N ALA A 91 -8.54 -5.17 11.93
CA ALA A 91 -8.68 -6.60 11.71
C ALA A 91 -8.31 -6.93 10.26
N TRP A 92 -7.12 -7.49 10.05
CA TRP A 92 -6.60 -7.80 8.72
C TRP A 92 -7.04 -9.18 8.21
N GLU A 93 -7.40 -9.24 6.95
CA GLU A 93 -7.72 -10.46 6.21
C GLU A 93 -6.89 -10.52 4.93
N LYS A 94 -6.20 -11.63 4.72
CA LYS A 94 -5.45 -11.87 3.48
C LYS A 94 -6.43 -12.05 2.32
N GLN A 95 -6.18 -11.35 1.23
CA GLN A 95 -6.92 -11.46 -0.03
C GLN A 95 -6.11 -12.33 -1.00
N GLY A 96 -6.68 -13.47 -1.41
CA GLY A 96 -6.00 -14.47 -2.23
C GLY A 96 -5.45 -15.61 -1.40
#